data_AF-A0A954E1M2-F1
#
_entry.id   AF-A0A954E1M2-F1
#
_cell.length_a   1.000
_cell.length_b   1.000
_cell.length_c   1.000
_cell.angle_alpha   90.00
_cell.angle_beta   90.00
_cell.angle_gamma   90.00
#
_symmetry.space_group_name_H-M   'P 1'
#
loop_
_entity.id
_entity.type
_entity.pdbx_description
1 polymer ?
#
loop_
_entity_poly.entity_id
_entity_poly.type
_entity_poly.pdbx_seq_one_letter_code
_entity_poly.pdbx_strand_id
1 'polypeptide(L)' 'MDLPIHLALFTVVALAIVMLSSFFTEPEDGPALRALPRRMLYFFVGCGVLAGLMLIAEHTVASVH' A
#
# COMPACT_ATOMS: atom_id res chain seq x y z
N MET A 1 2.30 -14.57 16.69
CA MET A 1 3.59 -13.97 16.29
C MET A 1 3.59 -13.68 14.78
N ASP A 2 2.43 -13.30 14.22
CA ASP A 2 2.10 -13.41 12.79
C ASP A 2 2.09 -12.04 12.10
N LEU A 3 2.11 -10.96 12.90
CA LEU A 3 2.12 -9.58 12.46
C LEU A 3 3.35 -9.21 11.62
N PRO A 4 4.60 -9.57 12.01
CA PRO A 4 5.76 -9.24 11.18
C PRO A 4 5.78 -9.99 9.86
N ILE A 5 5.28 -11.23 9.82
CA ILE A 5 5.16 -12.03 8.59
C ILE A 5 4.10 -11.41 7.67
N HIS A 6 2.95 -11.02 8.21
CA HIS A 6 1.93 -10.30 7.44
C HIS A 6 2.45 -8.98 6.87
N LEU A 7 3.16 -8.19 7.68
CA LEU A 7 3.79 -6.96 7.21
C LEU A 7 4.80 -7.22 6.09
N ALA A 8 5.65 -8.23 6.22
CA ALA A 8 6.61 -8.59 5.20
C ALA A 8 5.93 -9.00 3.88
N LEU A 9 4.94 -9.90 3.95
CA LEU A 9 4.15 -10.33 2.79
C LEU A 9 3.42 -9.17 2.13
N PHE A 10 2.80 -8.30 2.93
CA PHE A 10 2.14 -7.09 2.44
C PHE A 10 3.10 -6.16 1.72
N THR A 11 4.30 -5.95 2.28
CA THR A 11 5.32 -5.09 1.69
C THR A 11 5.81 -5.63 0.35
N VAL A 12 6.02 -6.94 0.25
CA VAL A 12 6.44 -7.61 -1.00
C VAL A 12 5.37 -7.47 -2.10
N VAL A 13 4.10 -7.68 -1.75
CA VAL A 13 2.99 -7.55 -2.71
C VAL A 13 2.80 -6.08 -3.12
N ALA A 14 2.85 -5.15 -2.17
CA ALA A 14 2.78 -3.72 -2.43
C ALA A 14 3.91 -3.25 -3.38
N LEU A 15 5.13 -3.75 -3.17
CA LEU A 15 6.27 -3.47 -4.03
C LEU A 15 6.02 -3.93 -5.48
N ALA A 16 5.51 -5.16 -5.65
CA ALA A 16 5.19 -5.69 -6.98
C ALA A 16 4.10 -4.89 -7.69
N ILE A 17 3.04 -4.49 -6.97
CA ILE A 17 1.95 -3.65 -7.53
C ILE A 17 2.48 -2.29 -7.97
N VAL A 18 3.29 -1.64 -7.12
CA VAL A 18 3.85 -0.32 -7.43
C VAL A 18 4.83 -0.39 -8.60
N MET A 19 5.67 -1.42 -8.66
CA MET A 19 6.58 -1.63 -9.79
C MET A 19 5.83 -1.86 -11.10
N LEU A 20 4.83 -2.76 -11.11
CA LEU A 20 4.01 -2.99 -12.30
C LEU A 20 3.28 -1.72 -12.71
N SER A 21 2.72 -0.97 -11.76
CA SER A 21 2.03 0.29 -12.03
C SER A 21 2.98 1.34 -12.63
N SER A 22 4.23 1.43 -12.14
CA SER A 22 5.22 2.35 -12.72
C SER A 22 5.62 1.95 -14.14
N PHE A 23 5.84 0.66 -14.39
CA PHE A 23 6.19 0.17 -15.73
C PHE A 23 5.06 0.33 -16.74
N PHE A 24 3.79 0.22 -16.31
CA PHE A 24 2.64 0.42 -17.20
C PHE A 24 2.28 1.90 -17.42
N THR A 25 2.67 2.80 -16.51
CA THR A 25 2.28 4.22 -16.59
C THR A 25 3.28 5.08 -17.37
N GLU A 26 4.57 4.75 -17.36
CA GLU A 26 5.62 5.57 -17.97
C GLU A 26 6.43 4.73 -19.00
N PRO A 27 6.43 5.10 -20.30
CA PRO A 27 7.21 4.40 -21.33
C PRO A 27 8.72 4.72 -21.31
N GLU A 28 9.18 5.68 -20.50
CA GLU A 28 10.61 6.01 -20.33
C GLU A 28 11.10 5.67 -18.91
N ASP A 29 12.04 4.73 -18.78
CA ASP A 29 12.50 4.16 -17.51
C ASP A 29 13.33 5.12 -16.63
N GLY A 30 13.92 6.17 -17.19
CA GLY A 30 14.86 7.07 -16.50
C GLY A 30 14.23 7.92 -15.39
N PRO A 31 13.14 8.68 -15.66
CA PRO A 31 12.40 9.42 -14.64
C PRO A 31 11.57 8.51 -13.72
N ALA A 32 11.08 7.38 -14.24
CA ALA A 32 10.18 6.46 -13.54
C ALA A 32 10.83 5.85 -12.29
N LEU A 33 12.12 5.50 -12.35
CA LEU A 33 12.89 4.96 -11.23
C LEU A 33 13.08 5.95 -10.08
N ARG A 34 13.08 7.27 -10.34
CA ARG A 34 13.18 8.31 -9.29
C ARG A 34 11.82 8.63 -8.67
N ALA A 35 10.72 8.45 -9.41
CA ALA A 35 9.37 8.62 -8.88
C ALA A 35 8.90 7.42 -8.05
N LEU A 36 9.49 6.24 -8.27
CA LEU A 36 9.20 4.98 -7.58
C LEU A 36 9.12 5.08 -6.05
N PRO A 37 10.13 5.60 -5.31
CA PRO A 37 10.06 5.67 -3.84
C PRO A 37 8.95 6.60 -3.35
N ARG A 38 8.68 7.68 -4.08
CA ARG A 38 7.58 8.61 -3.74
C ARG A 38 6.21 7.96 -4.00
N ARG A 39 6.05 7.22 -5.10
CA ARG A 39 4.84 6.42 -5.37
C ARG A 39 4.63 5.33 -4.33
N MET A 40 5.70 4.68 -3.87
CA MET A 40 5.66 3.68 -2.79
C MET A 40 5.16 4.29 -1.48
N LEU A 41 5.63 5.49 -1.12
CA LEU A 41 5.14 6.22 0.04
C LEU A 41 3.65 6.57 -0.07
N TYR A 42 3.19 7.07 -1.23
CA TYR A 42 1.77 7.32 -1.45
C TYR A 42 0.93 6.05 -1.35
N PHE A 43 1.43 4.92 -1.87
CA PHE A 43 0.76 3.63 -1.78
C PHE A 43 0.66 3.16 -0.33
N PHE A 44 1.75 3.23 0.44
CA PHE A 44 1.75 2.91 1.86
C PHE A 44 0.80 3.79 2.67
N VAL A 45 0.79 5.09 2.39
CA VAL A 45 -0.14 6.04 3.02
C VAL A 45 -1.59 5.69 2.67
N GLY A 46 -1.88 5.40 1.40
CA GLY A 46 -3.21 4.97 0.95
C GLY A 46 -3.68 3.69 1.65
N CYS A 47 -2.81 2.71 1.77
CA CYS A 47 -3.12 1.48 2.51
C CYS A 47 -3.31 1.73 4.01
N GLY A 48 -2.52 2.63 4.61
CA GLY A 48 -2.71 3.05 6.00
C GLY A 48 -4.05 3.74 6.23
N VAL A 49 -4.48 4.61 5.30
CA VAL A 49 -5.80 5.24 5.33
C VAL A 49 -6.91 4.20 5.20
N LEU A 50 -6.78 3.26 4.28
CA LEU A 50 -7.77 2.18 4.09
C LEU A 50 -7.88 1.29 5.34
N ALA A 51 -6.75 0.92 5.93
CA ALA A 51 -6.71 0.16 7.18
C ALA A 51 -7.35 0.94 8.34
N GLY A 52 -7.08 2.24 8.44
CA GLY A 52 -7.74 3.13 9.40
C GLY A 52 -9.25 3.21 9.20
N LEU A 53 -9.71 3.32 7.95
CA LEU A 53 -11.14 3.30 7.63
C LEU A 53 -11.80 1.97 7.99
N MET A 54 -11.12 0.84 7.73
CA MET A 54 -11.57 -0.49 8.16
C MET A 54 -11.69 -0.57 9.68
N LEU A 55 -10.72 -0.07 10.44
CA LEU A 55 -10.78 -0.05 11.90
C LEU A 55 -11.89 0.85 12.43
N ILE A 56 -12.14 2.00 11.79
CA ILE A 56 -13.25 2.90 12.16
C ILE A 56 -14.59 2.21 11.87
N ALA A 57 -14.71 1.56 10.71
CA ALA A 57 -15.90 0.80 10.34
C ALA A 57 -16.14 -0.36 11.31
N GLU A 58 -15.10 -1.12 11.66
CA GLU A 58 -15.17 -2.19 12.65
C GLU A 58 -15.61 -1.67 14.02
N HIS A 59 -15.02 -0.56 14.49
CA HIS A 59 -15.44 0.09 15.74
C HIS A 59 -16.88 0.60 15.69
N THR A 60 -17.34 1.11 14.56
CA THR A 60 -18.71 1.61 14.41
C THR A 60 -19.71 0.45 14.40
N VAL A 61 -19.40 -0.64 13.70
CA VAL A 61 -20.23 -1.85 13.65
C VAL A 61 -20.23 -2.56 15.01
N ALA A 62 -19.07 -2.68 15.68
CA ALA A 62 -18.96 -3.23 17.03
C ALA A 62 -19.66 -2.36 18.09
N SER A 63 -19.74 -1.04 17.88
CA SER A 63 -20.50 -0.14 18.76
C SER A 63 -22.01 -0.24 18.58
N VAL A 64 -22.47 -0.81 17.46
CA VAL A 64 -23.89 -0.98 17.14
C VAL A 64 -24.42 -2.35 17.58
N HIS A 65 -23.55 -3.34 17.84
CA HIS A 65 -23.93 -4.70 18.20
C HIS A 65 -23.90 -4.98 19.71
#